data_AF-A0A355D505-F1
#
_entry.id   AF-A0A355D505-F1
#
_cell.length_a   1.000
_cell.length_b   1.000
_cell.length_c   1.000
_cell.angle_alpha   90.00
_cell.angle_beta   90.00
_cell.angle_gamma   90.00
#
_symmetry.space_group_name_H-M   'P 1'
#
loop_
_entity.id
_entity.type
_entity.pdbx_description
1 polymer ?
#
loop_
_entity_poly.entity_id
_entity_poly.type
_entity_poly.pdbx_seq_one_letter_code
_entity_poly.pdbx_strand_id
1 'polypeptide(L)'
;KEGYYLVKSLANYLQKFNTASIISTHYDGVVEEPMVHYQVVGLKNIDFEKLKYKIDLNKTHSVEIIQEHMEYKLERVSKTNQVPKDALNIAMLLGLEKDIVNIAKTYYEEEYNGK
;
A
#
# COMPACT_ATOMS: atom_id res chain seq x y z
N LYS A 1 -9.12 -8.38 -12.40
CA LYS A 1 -9.43 -9.61 -11.61
C LYS A 1 -8.60 -10.83 -12.05
N GLU A 2 -8.31 -11.01 -13.34
CA GLU A 2 -7.51 -12.15 -13.82
C GLU A 2 -6.12 -12.27 -13.17
N GLY A 3 -5.33 -11.18 -13.17
CA GLY A 3 -3.99 -11.18 -12.54
C GLY A 3 -4.01 -11.55 -11.05
N TYR A 4 -5.01 -11.06 -10.31
CA TYR A 4 -5.23 -11.45 -8.92
C TYR A 4 -5.41 -12.97 -8.78
N TYR A 5 -6.30 -13.58 -9.58
CA TYR A 5 -6.54 -15.02 -9.53
C TYR A 5 -5.31 -15.85 -9.91
N LEU A 6 -4.51 -15.39 -10.87
CA LEU A 6 -3.27 -16.05 -11.24
C LEU A 6 -2.25 -16.03 -10.11
N VAL A 7 -2.01 -14.85 -9.51
CA VAL A 7 -1.06 -14.71 -8.38
C VAL A 7 -1.53 -15.51 -7.18
N LYS A 8 -2.83 -15.47 -6.86
CA LYS A 8 -3.41 -16.26 -5.77
C LYS A 8 -3.32 -17.78 -6.01
N SER A 9 -3.55 -18.22 -7.24
CA SER A 9 -3.43 -19.63 -7.62
C SER A 9 -1.98 -20.10 -7.56
N LEU A 10 -1.04 -19.26 -8.01
CA LEU A 10 0.41 -19.53 -7.92
C LEU A 10 0.87 -19.63 -6.46
N ALA A 11 0.49 -18.66 -5.61
CA ALA A 11 0.83 -18.67 -4.19
C ALA A 11 0.33 -19.96 -3.52
N ASN A 12 -0.90 -20.39 -3.83
CA ASN A 12 -1.47 -21.65 -3.36
C ASN A 12 -0.78 -22.89 -3.93
N TYR A 13 -0.38 -22.87 -5.20
CA TYR A 13 0.33 -23.97 -5.83
C TYR A 13 1.71 -24.21 -5.20
N LEU A 14 2.45 -23.14 -4.90
CA LEU A 14 3.78 -23.21 -4.29
C LEU A 14 3.78 -23.87 -2.91
N GLN A 15 2.66 -23.80 -2.16
CA GLN A 15 2.52 -24.48 -0.87
C GLN A 15 2.67 -26.00 -0.94
N LYS A 16 2.51 -26.60 -2.12
CA LYS A 16 2.61 -28.06 -2.32
C LYS A 16 4.05 -28.58 -2.29
N PHE A 17 5.04 -27.68 -2.32
CA PHE A 17 6.46 -28.01 -2.42
C PHE A 17 7.20 -27.60 -1.15
N ASN A 18 8.26 -28.34 -0.82
CA ASN A 18 9.14 -27.98 0.29
C ASN A 18 10.15 -26.91 -0.16
N THR A 19 9.68 -25.68 -0.36
CA THR A 19 10.48 -24.54 -0.81
C THR A 19 10.21 -23.29 0.01
N ALA A 20 11.18 -22.39 0.08
CA ALA A 20 10.96 -21.03 0.54
C ALA A 20 10.59 -20.14 -0.66
N SER A 21 9.38 -19.59 -0.66
CA SER A 21 8.89 -18.72 -1.73
C SER A 21 8.59 -17.32 -1.18
N ILE A 22 9.04 -16.28 -1.88
CA ILE A 22 8.77 -14.87 -1.55
C ILE A 22 8.03 -14.25 -2.74
N ILE A 23 6.87 -13.65 -2.47
CA ILE A 23 6.04 -12.97 -3.47
C ILE A 23 5.82 -11.54 -3.03
N SER A 24 6.22 -10.59 -3.88
CA SER A 24 5.82 -9.19 -3.75
C SER A 24 4.69 -8.92 -4.73
N THR A 25 3.58 -8.35 -4.25
CA THR A 25 2.40 -8.05 -5.07
C THR A 25 1.68 -6.83 -4.52
N HIS A 26 1.03 -6.07 -5.42
CA HIS A 26 0.11 -4.99 -5.08
C HIS A 26 -1.34 -5.48 -4.97
N TYR A 27 -1.57 -6.79 -5.13
CA TYR A 27 -2.89 -7.40 -5.00
C TYR A 27 -3.19 -7.78 -3.57
N ASP A 28 -4.30 -7.25 -3.06
CA ASP A 28 -4.80 -7.53 -1.73
C ASP A 28 -5.49 -8.90 -1.66
N GLY A 29 -5.48 -9.54 -0.48
CA GLY A 29 -6.21 -10.80 -0.26
C GLY A 29 -5.63 -12.02 -0.99
N VAL A 30 -4.36 -11.97 -1.38
CA VAL A 30 -3.61 -13.12 -1.92
C VAL A 30 -3.22 -14.10 -0.81
N VAL A 31 -2.91 -13.59 0.39
CA VAL A 31 -2.43 -14.39 1.52
C VAL A 31 -3.57 -15.22 2.13
N GLU A 32 -3.34 -16.52 2.28
CA GLU A 32 -4.19 -17.47 3.00
C GLU A 32 -3.36 -18.27 4.01
N GLU A 33 -3.98 -18.81 5.06
CA GLU A 33 -3.25 -19.65 6.04
C GLU A 33 -2.65 -20.89 5.34
N PRO A 34 -1.40 -21.29 5.63
CA PRO A 34 -0.47 -20.81 6.67
C PRO A 34 0.56 -19.77 6.17
N MET A 35 0.32 -19.07 5.05
CA MET A 35 1.26 -18.08 4.51
C MET A 35 1.49 -16.92 5.50
N VAL A 36 2.71 -16.38 5.51
CA VAL A 36 3.06 -15.21 6.33
C VAL A 36 2.94 -13.94 5.49
N HIS A 37 2.21 -12.95 6.02
CA HIS A 37 2.00 -11.66 5.37
C HIS A 37 2.94 -10.59 5.96
N TYR A 38 3.67 -9.91 5.09
CA TYR A 38 4.45 -8.73 5.42
C TYR A 38 3.99 -7.52 4.60
N GLN A 39 3.99 -6.34 5.22
CA GLN A 39 3.75 -5.07 4.56
C GLN A 39 4.86 -4.09 4.91
N VAL A 40 5.15 -3.16 4.01
CA VAL A 40 6.03 -2.03 4.30
C VAL A 40 5.29 -1.09 5.26
N VAL A 41 5.98 -0.61 6.30
CA VAL A 41 5.39 0.36 7.26
C VAL A 41 4.99 1.65 6.56
N GLY A 42 5.82 2.12 5.63
CA GLY A 42 5.49 3.18 4.70
C GLY A 42 5.43 4.55 5.34
N LEU A 43 4.38 5.32 5.04
CA LEU A 43 4.17 6.66 5.59
C LEU A 43 3.22 6.66 6.82
N LYS A 44 2.98 5.50 7.45
CA LYS A 44 2.04 5.40 8.58
C LYS A 44 2.44 6.23 9.81
N ASN A 45 3.74 6.35 10.07
CA ASN A 45 4.28 6.93 11.31
C ASN A 45 4.76 8.38 11.16
N ILE A 46 4.51 9.02 10.02
CA ILE A 46 5.00 10.38 9.75
C ILE A 46 3.96 11.45 10.11
N ASP A 47 4.45 12.64 10.47
CA ASP A 47 3.63 13.83 10.53
C ASP A 47 3.35 14.33 9.10
N PHE A 48 2.16 14.04 8.60
CA PHE A 48 1.75 14.32 7.23
C PHE A 48 1.78 15.82 6.89
N GLU A 49 1.30 16.67 7.80
CA GLU A 49 1.28 18.13 7.57
C GLU A 49 2.69 18.71 7.55
N LYS A 50 3.57 18.23 8.45
CA LYS A 50 4.98 18.62 8.45
C LYS A 50 5.69 18.18 7.16
N LEU A 51 5.42 16.98 6.67
CA LEU A 51 6.00 16.50 5.41
C LEU A 51 5.48 17.31 4.22
N LYS A 52 4.17 17.57 4.16
CA LYS A 52 3.55 18.40 3.14
C LYS A 52 4.17 19.80 3.10
N TYR A 53 4.32 20.44 4.25
CA TYR A 53 4.97 21.75 4.35
C TYR A 53 6.42 21.74 3.81
N LYS A 54 7.20 20.70 4.13
CA LYS A 54 8.57 20.55 3.57
C LYS A 54 8.56 20.41 2.05
N ILE A 55 7.61 19.66 1.50
CA ILE A 55 7.46 19.46 0.06
C ILE A 55 7.04 20.76 -0.63
N ASP A 56 6.09 21.51 -0.05
CA ASP A 56 5.64 22.80 -0.60
C ASP A 56 6.77 23.84 -0.66
N LEU A 57 7.70 23.81 0.30
CA LEU A 57 8.91 24.65 0.29
C LEU A 57 9.95 24.21 -0.76
N ASN A 58 9.93 22.93 -1.17
CA ASN A 58 10.96 22.32 -2.02
C ASN A 58 10.35 21.47 -3.14
N LYS A 59 9.40 22.03 -3.89
CA LYS A 59 8.59 21.27 -4.87
C LYS A 59 9.41 20.45 -5.89
N THR A 60 10.57 20.95 -6.29
CA THR A 60 11.48 20.27 -7.23
C THR A 60 12.06 18.97 -6.67
N HIS A 61 12.18 18.84 -5.35
CA HIS A 61 12.74 17.68 -4.66
C HIS A 61 11.64 16.87 -3.92
N SER A 62 10.37 17.08 -4.29
CA SER A 62 9.22 16.47 -3.63
C SER A 62 9.31 14.95 -3.50
N VAL A 63 9.71 14.25 -4.56
CA VAL A 63 9.86 12.79 -4.58
C VAL A 63 10.99 12.33 -3.67
N GLU A 64 12.14 13.01 -3.68
CA GLU A 64 13.29 12.69 -2.84
C GLU A 64 12.95 12.86 -1.35
N ILE A 65 12.28 13.95 -1.01
CA ILE A 65 11.81 14.22 0.36
C ILE A 65 10.87 13.11 0.85
N ILE A 66 9.97 12.61 -0.01
CA ILE A 66 9.09 11.48 0.33
C ILE A 66 9.91 10.22 0.59
N GLN A 67 10.89 9.91 -0.28
CA GLN A 67 11.75 8.73 -0.14
C GLN A 67 12.55 8.76 1.17
N GLU A 68 13.09 9.91 1.56
CA GLU A 68 13.83 10.08 2.83
C GLU A 68 12.96 9.84 4.07
N HIS A 69 11.64 10.07 3.97
CA HIS A 69 10.70 9.90 5.08
C HIS A 69 9.93 8.56 5.04
N MET A 70 10.14 7.75 4.00
CA MET A 70 9.48 6.45 3.84
C MET A 70 10.10 5.41 4.78
N GLU A 71 9.28 4.76 5.62
CA GLU A 71 9.74 3.68 6.48
C GLU A 71 9.72 2.34 5.73
N TYR A 72 10.87 1.93 5.17
CA TYR A 72 10.99 0.72 4.36
C TYR A 72 11.04 -0.61 5.14
N LYS A 73 10.84 -0.59 6.46
CA LYS A 73 10.80 -1.82 7.26
C LYS A 73 9.58 -2.65 6.91
N LEU A 74 9.74 -3.98 6.93
CA LEU A 74 8.63 -4.91 6.81
C LEU A 74 8.06 -5.22 8.20
N GLU A 75 6.76 -5.06 8.36
CA GLU A 75 6.02 -5.50 9.53
C GLU A 75 5.16 -6.72 9.17
N ARG A 76 5.09 -7.69 10.09
CA ARG A 76 4.18 -8.83 9.95
C ARG A 76 2.77 -8.36 10.26
N VAL A 77 1.84 -8.62 9.36
CA VAL A 77 0.44 -8.18 9.49
C VAL A 77 -0.52 -9.37 9.43
N SER A 78 -1.75 -9.18 9.92
CA SER A 78 -2.81 -10.16 9.72
C SER A 78 -3.33 -10.13 8.28
N LYS A 79 -4.00 -11.20 7.85
CA LYS A 79 -4.73 -11.23 6.57
C LYS A 79 -5.89 -10.22 6.50
N THR A 80 -6.35 -9.73 7.64
CA THR A 80 -7.43 -8.74 7.75
C THR A 80 -6.91 -7.31 7.80
N ASN A 81 -5.60 -7.12 7.80
CA ASN A 81 -5.04 -5.79 7.85
C ASN A 81 -5.26 -5.10 6.51
N GLN A 82 -5.82 -3.88 6.57
CA GLN A 82 -6.07 -3.09 5.38
C GLN A 82 -4.75 -2.61 4.81
N VAL A 83 -4.61 -2.63 3.49
CA VAL A 83 -3.40 -2.16 2.84
C VAL A 83 -3.24 -0.65 3.08
N PRO A 84 -2.04 -0.19 3.46
CA PRO A 84 -1.78 1.24 3.60
C PRO A 84 -2.13 1.98 2.31
N LYS A 85 -2.93 3.04 2.42
CA LYS A 85 -3.33 3.90 1.30
C LYS A 85 -2.21 4.86 0.89
N ASP A 86 -0.98 4.36 0.80
CA ASP A 86 0.20 5.17 0.54
C ASP A 86 0.15 5.82 -0.83
N ALA A 87 -0.47 5.19 -1.83
CA ALA A 87 -0.65 5.82 -3.15
C ALA A 87 -1.45 7.13 -3.07
N LEU A 88 -2.56 7.14 -2.32
CA LEU A 88 -3.38 8.34 -2.14
C LEU A 88 -2.63 9.38 -1.29
N ASN A 89 -1.96 8.94 -0.22
CA ASN A 89 -1.15 9.82 0.64
C ASN A 89 -0.03 10.52 -0.16
N ILE A 90 0.73 9.76 -0.95
CA ILE A 90 1.78 10.28 -1.83
C ILE A 90 1.20 11.23 -2.86
N ALA A 91 0.09 10.88 -3.50
CA ALA A 91 -0.55 11.78 -4.48
C ALA A 91 -0.99 13.10 -3.83
N MET A 92 -1.57 13.06 -2.63
CA MET A 92 -1.91 14.26 -1.86
C MET A 92 -0.67 15.10 -1.52
N LEU A 93 0.43 14.47 -1.12
CA LEU A 93 1.71 15.16 -0.84
C LEU A 93 2.31 15.81 -2.10
N LEU A 94 2.11 15.20 -3.27
CA LEU A 94 2.56 15.73 -4.56
C LEU A 94 1.61 16.79 -5.15
N GLY A 95 0.54 17.16 -4.43
CA GLY A 95 -0.39 18.21 -4.84
C GLY A 95 -1.56 17.74 -5.69
N LEU A 96 -2.00 16.49 -5.56
CA LEU A 96 -3.23 16.02 -6.18
C LEU A 96 -4.43 16.87 -5.73
N GLU A 97 -5.24 17.29 -6.69
CA GLU A 97 -6.40 18.15 -6.47
C GLU A 97 -7.38 17.54 -5.46
N LYS A 98 -7.86 18.37 -4.52
CA LYS A 98 -8.72 17.92 -3.41
C LYS A 98 -10.00 17.26 -3.88
N ASP A 99 -10.58 17.72 -4.98
CA ASP A 99 -11.81 17.14 -5.54
C ASP A 99 -11.57 15.73 -6.09
N ILE A 100 -10.40 15.49 -6.71
CA ILE A 100 -10.00 14.14 -7.15
C ILE A 100 -9.81 13.22 -5.94
N VAL A 101 -9.19 13.72 -4.88
CA VAL A 101 -9.03 12.98 -3.61
C VAL A 101 -10.38 12.61 -3.00
N ASN A 102 -11.34 13.54 -3.01
CA ASN A 102 -12.69 13.30 -2.49
C ASN A 102 -13.43 12.23 -3.30
N ILE A 103 -13.36 12.30 -4.64
CA ILE A 103 -13.91 11.26 -5.52
C ILE A 103 -13.25 9.90 -5.25
N ALA A 104 -11.92 9.86 -5.11
CA ALA A 104 -11.22 8.61 -4.80
C ALA A 104 -11.69 8.00 -3.46
N LYS A 105 -11.93 8.83 -2.45
CA LYS A 105 -12.43 8.39 -1.13
C LYS A 105 -13.79 7.70 -1.23
N THR A 106 -14.70 8.13 -2.12
CA THR A 106 -16.00 7.48 -2.27
C THR A 106 -15.86 6.05 -2.78
N TYR A 107 -14.96 5.80 -3.74
CA TYR A 107 -14.70 4.44 -4.23
C TYR A 107 -14.15 3.51 -3.15
N TYR A 108 -13.25 4.02 -2.30
CA TYR A 108 -12.77 3.24 -1.15
C TYR A 108 -13.92 2.92 -0.19
N GLU A 109 -14.76 3.89 0.15
CA GLU A 109 -15.91 3.68 1.04
C GLU A 109 -16.91 2.67 0.48
N GLU A 110 -17.16 2.67 -0.83
CA GLU A 110 -18.00 1.67 -1.49
C GLU A 110 -17.41 0.26 -1.39
N GLU A 111 -16.10 0.13 -1.64
CA GLU A 111 -15.36 -1.13 -1.50
C GLU A 111 -15.41 -1.67 -0.06
N TYR A 112 -15.22 -0.82 0.96
CA TYR A 112 -15.35 -1.23 2.37
C TYR A 112 -16.75 -1.66 2.77
N ASN A 113 -17.77 -1.04 2.18
CA ASN A 113 -19.17 -1.33 2.48
C ASN A 113 -19.72 -2.52 1.66
N GLY A 114 -18.89 -3.17 0.85
CA GLY A 114 -19.27 -4.34 0.05
C GLY A 114 -20.34 -4.04 -0.99
N LYS A 115 -20.40 -2.80 -1.50
CA LYS A 115 -21.31 -2.39 -2.57
C LYS A 115 -20.65 -2.49 -3.93
#